data_AF-A0AAU4QGC7-F1
#
_entry.id   AF-A0AAU4QGC7-F1
#
_cell.length_a   1.000
_cell.length_b   1.000
_cell.length_c   1.000
_cell.angle_alpha   90.00
_cell.angle_beta   90.00
_cell.angle_gamma   90.00
#
_symmetry.space_group_name_H-M   'P 1'
#
loop_
_entity.id
_entity.type
_entity.pdbx_description
1 polymer ?
#
loop_
_entity_poly.entity_id
_entity_poly.type
_entity_poly.pdbx_seq_one_letter_code
_entity_poly.pdbx_strand_id
1 'polypeptide(L)'
;MRAPSLRHALARAAAAAAALLLSLTVPPPTARAASGPDSLVVRTDRGWVRGAAVHDGGRVFQGIPFAAPPTGELRWRPPRSAARWSAVRDTTEPAHPAPSYR
;
A
#
# COMPACT_ATOMS: atom_id res chain seq x y z
N MET A 1 -47.91 -50.82 32.13
CA MET A 1 -46.46 -51.01 32.30
C MET A 1 -45.79 -51.32 30.96
N ARG A 2 -45.13 -50.34 30.34
CA ARG A 2 -43.95 -50.45 29.46
C ARG A 2 -43.64 -49.03 28.94
N ALA A 3 -42.53 -48.46 29.42
CA ALA A 3 -42.10 -47.11 29.08
C ALA A 3 -41.64 -47.03 27.61
N PRO A 4 -41.95 -45.95 26.87
CA PRO A 4 -41.37 -45.71 25.56
C PRO A 4 -39.87 -45.39 25.69
N SER A 5 -39.08 -46.08 24.87
CA SER A 5 -37.63 -46.19 24.91
C SER A 5 -36.91 -44.90 24.48
N LEU A 6 -36.06 -44.40 25.38
CA LEU A 6 -35.23 -43.18 25.32
C LEU A 6 -34.12 -43.17 24.24
N ARG A 7 -34.22 -44.01 23.21
CA ARG A 7 -33.10 -44.30 22.29
C ARG A 7 -33.15 -43.58 20.94
N HIS A 8 -34.29 -42.98 20.59
CA HIS A 8 -34.48 -42.38 19.26
C HIS A 8 -34.28 -40.85 19.24
N ALA A 9 -34.09 -40.21 20.39
CA ALA A 9 -33.91 -38.76 20.49
C ALA A 9 -32.51 -38.27 20.08
N LEU A 10 -31.53 -39.18 19.89
CA LEU A 10 -30.14 -38.82 19.56
C LEU A 10 -29.77 -39.04 18.08
N ALA A 11 -30.66 -39.59 17.25
CA ALA A 11 -30.33 -39.97 15.87
C ALA A 11 -30.80 -38.98 14.79
N ARG A 12 -31.21 -37.75 15.16
CA ARG A 12 -31.54 -36.68 14.18
C ARG A 12 -30.71 -35.40 14.34
N ALA A 13 -29.74 -35.39 15.24
CA ALA A 13 -28.88 -34.22 15.47
C ALA A 13 -27.58 -34.21 14.64
N ALA A 14 -27.29 -35.29 13.89
CA ALA A 14 -25.98 -35.46 13.26
C ALA A 14 -25.89 -35.14 11.75
N ALA A 15 -27.01 -34.90 11.06
CA ALA A 15 -27.02 -34.90 9.58
C ALA A 15 -27.26 -33.54 8.90
N ALA A 16 -27.38 -32.43 9.62
CA ALA A 16 -27.61 -31.11 9.00
C ALA A 16 -26.71 -29.99 9.53
N ALA A 17 -25.60 -30.33 10.21
CA ALA A 17 -24.53 -29.39 10.54
C ALA A 17 -23.30 -29.53 9.61
N ALA A 18 -23.32 -30.47 8.66
CA ALA A 18 -22.17 -30.79 7.81
C ALA A 18 -22.17 -30.08 6.44
N ALA A 19 -23.23 -29.37 6.07
CA ALA A 19 -23.34 -28.69 4.76
C ALA A 19 -23.05 -27.17 4.81
N LEU A 20 -22.78 -26.60 6.00
CA LEU A 20 -22.53 -25.16 6.18
C LEU A 20 -21.10 -24.83 6.62
N LEU A 21 -20.16 -25.77 6.48
CA LEU A 21 -18.76 -25.61 6.90
C LEU A 21 -17.76 -25.97 5.78
N LEU A 22 -18.13 -25.73 4.52
CA LEU A 22 -17.26 -25.97 3.36
C LEU A 22 -17.29 -24.81 2.36
N SER A 23 -17.19 -23.56 2.83
CA SER A 23 -17.23 -22.38 1.96
C SER A 23 -16.19 -21.32 2.30
N LEU A 24 -15.10 -21.67 2.98
CA LEU A 24 -14.10 -20.69 3.39
C LEU A 24 -12.69 -21.09 3.00
N THR A 25 -12.37 -21.04 1.71
CA THR A 25 -10.97 -20.89 1.27
C THR A 25 -10.86 -20.39 -0.17
N VAL A 26 -11.65 -19.40 -0.57
CA VAL A 26 -11.26 -18.58 -1.73
C VAL A 26 -10.16 -17.64 -1.22
N PRO A 27 -8.87 -17.85 -1.56
CA PRO A 27 -7.86 -16.87 -1.22
C PRO A 27 -8.23 -15.55 -1.91
N PRO A 28 -8.07 -14.39 -1.24
CA PRO A 28 -8.26 -13.12 -1.93
C PRO A 28 -7.34 -13.10 -3.15
N PRO A 29 -7.76 -12.52 -4.30
CA PRO A 29 -6.86 -12.34 -5.42
C PRO A 29 -5.65 -11.58 -4.90
N THR A 30 -4.49 -12.23 -4.91
CA THR A 30 -3.22 -11.58 -4.60
C THR A 30 -3.03 -10.52 -5.66
N ALA A 31 -3.26 -9.26 -5.29
CA ALA A 31 -3.09 -8.13 -6.18
C ALA A 31 -1.63 -8.13 -6.65
N ARG A 32 -1.40 -8.54 -7.89
CA ARG A 32 -0.08 -8.46 -8.50
C ARG A 32 0.23 -6.98 -8.65
N ALA A 33 1.30 -6.52 -8.00
CA ALA A 33 1.79 -5.17 -8.20
C ALA A 33 1.93 -4.93 -9.71
N ALA A 34 1.28 -3.88 -10.22
CA ALA A 34 1.35 -3.54 -11.63
C ALA A 34 2.82 -3.28 -12.00
N SER A 35 3.42 -4.18 -12.76
CA SER A 35 4.76 -4.05 -13.31
C SER A 35 4.62 -3.64 -14.78
N GLY A 36 4.78 -2.34 -15.05
CA GLY A 36 4.73 -1.75 -16.38
C GLY A 36 5.21 -0.30 -16.34
N PRO A 37 5.60 0.30 -17.47
CA PRO A 37 6.09 1.69 -17.51
C PRO A 37 5.07 2.69 -16.93
N ASP A 38 3.78 2.42 -17.09
CA ASP A 38 2.69 3.22 -16.53
C ASP A 38 2.62 3.16 -15.00
N SER A 39 3.12 2.09 -14.37
CA SER A 39 3.11 2.01 -12.91
C SER A 39 4.11 2.98 -12.30
N LEU A 40 5.18 3.36 -13.00
CA LEU A 40 6.23 4.24 -12.48
C LEU A 40 5.80 5.70 -12.33
N VAL A 41 4.62 6.09 -12.83
CA VAL A 41 4.07 7.43 -12.65
C VAL A 41 3.01 7.42 -11.54
N VAL A 42 3.22 8.22 -10.49
CA VAL A 42 2.33 8.26 -9.30
C VAL A 42 1.98 9.69 -8.94
N ARG A 43 0.80 9.88 -8.36
CA ARG A 43 0.31 11.16 -7.86
C ARG A 43 0.71 11.35 -6.40
N THR A 44 1.30 12.50 -6.08
CA THR A 44 1.50 12.99 -4.71
C THR A 44 0.49 14.07 -4.38
N ASP A 45 0.53 14.60 -3.15
CA ASP A 45 -0.22 15.80 -2.77
C ASP A 45 0.24 17.06 -3.52
N ARG A 46 1.44 17.07 -4.11
CA ARG A 46 2.04 18.21 -4.82
C ARG A 46 1.98 18.15 -6.34
N GLY A 47 1.93 16.95 -6.91
CA GLY A 47 1.86 16.75 -8.35
C GLY A 47 2.23 15.32 -8.76
N TRP A 48 2.44 15.10 -10.05
CA TRP A 48 2.82 13.79 -10.58
C TRP A 48 4.34 13.59 -10.52
N VAL A 49 4.78 12.36 -10.21
CA VAL A 49 6.20 11.97 -10.18
C VAL A 49 6.43 10.70 -10.99
N ARG A 50 7.60 10.58 -11.61
CA ARG A 50 8.07 9.39 -12.32
C ARG A 50 9.30 8.82 -11.65
N GLY A 51 9.22 7.58 -11.18
CA GLY A 51 10.34 6.85 -10.55
C GLY A 51 11.00 5.86 -11.50
N ALA A 52 11.83 4.98 -10.95
CA ALA A 52 12.47 3.87 -11.65
C ALA A 52 12.06 2.52 -11.05
N ALA A 53 12.09 1.47 -11.88
CA ALA A 53 12.07 0.09 -11.39
C ALA A 53 13.46 -0.31 -10.89
N VAL A 54 13.53 -1.16 -9.86
CA VAL A 54 14.80 -1.76 -9.40
C VAL A 54 14.80 -3.27 -9.61
N HIS A 55 15.98 -3.88 -9.62
CA HIS A 55 16.18 -5.28 -10.04
C HIS A 55 15.33 -6.32 -9.28
N ASP A 56 14.96 -6.06 -8.03
CA ASP A 56 14.15 -6.96 -7.21
C ASP A 56 12.63 -6.74 -7.34
N GLY A 57 12.18 -6.10 -8.42
CA GLY A 57 10.76 -5.81 -8.65
C GLY A 57 10.20 -4.67 -7.79
N GLY A 58 11.06 -3.97 -7.05
CA GLY A 58 10.72 -2.76 -6.32
C GLY A 58 10.65 -1.52 -7.23
N ARG A 59 10.29 -0.39 -6.62
CA ARG A 59 10.26 0.92 -7.28
C ARG A 59 10.91 1.97 -6.40
N VAL A 60 11.65 2.88 -7.02
CA VAL A 60 12.37 3.95 -6.32
C VAL A 60 11.93 5.32 -6.83
N PHE A 61 11.72 6.23 -5.88
CA PHE A 61 11.34 7.63 -6.10
C PHE A 61 12.27 8.51 -5.27
N GLN A 62 13.10 9.29 -5.94
CA GLN A 62 14.19 10.06 -5.35
C GLN A 62 14.01 11.56 -5.58
N GLY A 63 14.56 12.38 -4.68
CA GLY A 63 14.59 13.83 -4.87
C GLY A 63 13.22 14.54 -4.90
N ILE A 64 12.15 13.91 -4.37
CA ILE A 64 10.84 14.56 -4.22
C ILE A 64 10.93 15.62 -3.12
N PRO A 65 10.65 16.91 -3.40
CA PRO A 65 10.68 17.93 -2.35
C PRO A 65 9.45 17.80 -1.45
N PHE A 66 9.69 17.71 -0.14
CA PHE A 66 8.64 17.78 0.87
C PHE A 66 8.41 19.21 1.37
N ALA A 67 9.43 20.08 1.25
CA ALA A 67 9.41 21.46 1.69
C ALA A 67 9.95 22.42 0.61
N ALA A 68 9.62 23.70 0.75
CA ALA A 68 10.26 24.77 0.00
C ALA A 68 11.76 24.87 0.38
N PRO A 69 12.65 25.26 -0.56
CA PRO A 69 14.08 25.41 -0.25
C PRO A 69 14.30 26.35 0.95
N PRO A 70 15.08 25.93 1.97
CA PRO A 70 15.28 26.72 3.19
C PRO A 70 16.36 27.81 3.00
N THR A 71 16.27 28.58 1.91
CA THR A 71 17.23 29.61 1.51
C THR A 71 16.62 31.02 1.66
N GLY A 72 17.47 32.04 1.59
CA GLY A 72 17.05 33.45 1.66
C GLY A 72 16.26 33.76 2.94
N GLU A 73 15.08 34.36 2.80
CA GLU A 73 14.18 34.69 3.91
C GLU A 73 13.65 33.47 4.68
N LEU A 74 13.71 32.26 4.09
CA LEU A 74 13.30 31.02 4.74
C LEU A 74 14.42 30.40 5.58
N ARG A 75 15.64 30.94 5.50
CA ARG A 75 16.73 30.48 6.34
C ARG A 75 16.37 30.69 7.81
N TRP A 76 16.61 29.67 8.63
CA TRP A 76 16.30 29.67 10.08
C TRP A 76 14.82 29.79 10.43
N ARG A 77 13.92 29.51 9.47
CA ARG A 77 12.48 29.43 9.71
C ARG A 77 11.98 27.98 9.67
N PRO A 78 10.82 27.68 10.28
CA PRO A 78 10.18 26.38 10.12
C PRO A 78 9.96 26.03 8.63
N PRO A 79 10.04 24.74 8.26
CA PRO A 79 9.81 24.31 6.89
C PRO A 79 8.46 24.78 6.37
N ARG A 80 8.46 25.35 5.17
CA ARG A 80 7.23 25.63 4.43
C ARG A 80 6.95 24.52 3.44
N SER A 81 5.67 24.27 3.18
CA SER A 81 5.22 23.32 2.16
C SER A 81 5.90 23.54 0.80
N ALA A 82 6.25 22.47 0.10
CA ALA A 82 6.74 22.55 -1.27
C ALA A 82 5.70 23.15 -2.22
N ALA A 83 6.18 23.87 -3.24
CA ALA A 83 5.33 24.35 -4.32
C ALA A 83 4.71 23.17 -5.09
N ARG A 84 3.47 23.34 -5.56
CA ARG A 84 2.84 22.39 -6.48
C ARG A 84 3.50 22.49 -7.85
N TRP A 85 3.46 21.41 -8.61
CA TRP A 85 3.93 21.37 -10.00
C TRP A 85 2.88 20.71 -10.90
N SER A 86 2.79 21.17 -12.15
CA SER A 86 1.81 20.71 -13.12
C SER A 86 2.30 19.53 -13.96
N ALA A 87 3.57 19.56 -14.37
CA ALA A 87 4.18 18.51 -15.21
C ALA A 87 4.64 17.30 -14.37
N VAL A 88 4.79 16.13 -14.99
CA VAL A 88 5.38 14.98 -14.31
C VAL A 88 6.84 15.28 -13.96
N ARG A 89 7.20 15.18 -12.68
CA ARG A 89 8.57 15.41 -12.21
C ARG A 89 9.38 14.11 -12.29
N ASP A 90 10.57 14.18 -12.88
CA ASP A 90 11.52 13.07 -12.85
C ASP A 90 12.10 12.93 -11.43
N THR A 91 12.05 11.71 -10.90
CA THR A 91 12.47 11.33 -9.55
C THR A 91 13.38 10.10 -9.59
N THR A 92 14.13 9.95 -10.68
CA THR A 92 15.07 8.85 -10.86
C THR A 92 16.43 9.10 -10.18
N GLU A 93 16.74 10.36 -9.85
CA GLU A 93 18.02 10.77 -9.25
C GLU A 93 17.88 11.35 -7.81
N PRO A 94 18.89 11.16 -6.94
CA PRO A 94 18.94 11.78 -5.62
C PRO A 94 18.97 13.32 -5.69
N ALA A 95 18.39 13.97 -4.68
CA ALA A 95 18.58 15.42 -4.50
C ALA A 95 20.00 15.74 -4.00
N HIS A 96 20.43 16.99 -4.21
CA HIS A 96 21.68 17.48 -3.67
C HIS A 96 21.66 17.38 -2.12
N PRO A 97 22.72 16.84 -1.49
CA PRO A 97 22.79 16.75 -0.04
C PRO A 97 22.82 18.13 0.61
N ALA A 98 22.35 18.21 1.85
CA ALA A 98 22.48 19.44 2.63
C ALA A 98 23.96 19.76 2.89
N PRO A 99 24.35 21.04 3.03
CA PRO A 99 25.69 21.41 3.46
C PRO A 99 26.04 20.76 4.81
N SER A 100 27.20 20.13 4.89
CA SER A 100 27.75 19.53 6.11
C SER A 100 29.06 20.19 6.49
N TYR A 101 29.35 20.26 7.79
CA TYR A 101 30.69 20.59 8.28
C TYR A 101 31.59 19.36 8.14
N ARG A 102 32.87 19.58 7.84
CA ARG A 102 33.90 18.53 7.73
C ARG A 102 34.90 18.67 8.85
#